data_AF-A0A4R2N0H5-F1
#
_entry.id   AF-A0A4R2N0H5-F1
#
_cell.length_a   1.000
_cell.length_b   1.000
_cell.length_c   1.000
_cell.angle_alpha   90.00
_cell.angle_beta   90.00
_cell.angle_gamma   90.00
#
_symmetry.space_group_name_H-M   'P 1'
#
loop_
_entity.id
_entity.type
_entity.pdbx_description
1 polymer ?
#
loop_
_entity_poly.entity_id
_entity_poly.type
_entity_poly.pdbx_seq_one_letter_code
_entity_poly.pdbx_strand_id
1 'polypeptide(L)'
;MKYIRNYFILFFIILVSISCSSTSDNTPKKQPKISPTPPKLGLVGSTGATVTLPLLGSSDGNLQTDDPSNYITIMGQNGAVITVWALAKRNWLWGYAPIDSMSFGNIRNWKIERSFRREHFRFINQQLGTCIHAYGNGIIHDNCDPKNLDQDFLLLPTSNGAVFIKSVSQGRCITYNPVSTTDYTTITLDTCSDKNITPLKDQTWYLTPPLLPANPQTL
;
A
#
# COMPACT_ATOMS: atom_id res chain seq x y z
N MET A 1 -42.63 32.62 -62.31
CA MET A 1 -41.67 31.53 -62.58
C MET A 1 -40.76 32.03 -63.70
N LYS A 2 -39.44 32.20 -63.60
CA LYS A 2 -38.34 31.70 -62.77
C LYS A 2 -37.26 32.78 -62.90
N TYR A 3 -36.67 33.35 -61.83
CA TYR A 3 -35.31 33.94 -61.82
C TYR A 3 -34.98 34.47 -60.41
N ILE A 4 -35.20 33.66 -59.37
CA ILE A 4 -34.71 33.92 -58.01
C ILE A 4 -34.23 32.58 -57.46
N ARG A 5 -33.12 32.07 -58.00
CA ARG A 5 -32.48 30.85 -57.48
C ARG A 5 -31.04 30.71 -57.94
N ASN A 6 -30.22 31.76 -57.82
CA ASN A 6 -28.78 31.61 -58.10
C ASN A 6 -27.84 32.57 -57.33
N TYR A 7 -28.33 33.43 -56.44
CA TYR A 7 -27.45 34.29 -55.61
C TYR A 7 -27.12 33.73 -54.22
N PHE A 8 -27.65 32.56 -53.86
CA PHE A 8 -27.40 31.97 -52.54
C PHE A 8 -26.17 31.05 -52.47
N ILE A 9 -25.51 30.78 -53.60
CA ILE A 9 -24.38 29.83 -53.66
C ILE A 9 -23.01 30.54 -53.62
N LEU A 10 -22.96 31.88 -53.77
CA LEU A 10 -21.71 32.63 -53.82
C LEU A 10 -21.33 33.38 -52.52
N PHE A 11 -22.01 33.11 -51.40
CA PHE A 11 -21.65 33.68 -50.09
C PHE A 11 -21.09 32.65 -49.09
N PHE A 12 -20.87 31.39 -49.51
CA PHE A 12 -20.46 30.30 -48.63
C PHE A 12 -18.99 29.83 -48.83
N ILE A 13 -18.13 30.67 -49.44
CA ILE A 13 -16.71 30.32 -49.71
C ILE A 13 -15.72 31.36 -49.12
N ILE A 14 -16.11 32.10 -48.09
CA ILE A 14 -15.15 32.92 -47.33
C ILE A 14 -15.43 32.78 -45.83
N LEU A 15 -15.09 31.62 -45.26
CA LEU A 15 -14.72 31.48 -43.85
C LEU A 15 -13.71 30.33 -43.77
N VAL A 16 -12.53 30.61 -44.29
CA VAL A 16 -11.34 29.77 -44.20
C VAL A 16 -10.78 29.89 -42.79
N SER A 17 -10.84 28.75 -42.08
CA SER A 17 -9.93 28.28 -41.03
C SER A 17 -9.52 29.25 -39.90
N ILE A 18 -10.26 29.17 -38.79
CA ILE A 18 -9.64 29.14 -37.46
C ILE A 18 -9.98 27.78 -36.86
N SER A 19 -9.20 26.78 -37.25
CA SER A 19 -9.21 25.48 -36.59
C SER A 19 -8.26 25.59 -35.40
N CYS A 20 -8.81 25.93 -34.23
CA CYS A 20 -8.07 25.78 -32.99
C CYS A 20 -8.11 24.28 -32.65
N SER A 21 -7.06 23.57 -33.08
CA SER A 21 -6.79 22.21 -32.62
C SER A 21 -6.40 22.30 -31.14
N SER A 22 -7.39 22.28 -30.25
CA SER A 22 -7.14 21.96 -28.84
C SER A 22 -6.87 20.47 -28.78
N THR A 23 -5.61 20.10 -29.02
CA THR A 23 -5.09 18.79 -28.66
C THR A 23 -5.28 18.67 -27.14
N SER A 24 -6.36 18.01 -26.72
CA SER A 24 -6.44 17.46 -25.37
C SER A 24 -5.31 16.45 -25.29
N ASP A 25 -4.21 16.88 -24.71
CA ASP A 25 -3.06 16.05 -24.40
C ASP A 25 -3.51 15.04 -23.35
N ASN A 26 -4.20 13.99 -23.80
CA ASN A 26 -4.52 12.79 -23.06
C ASN A 26 -3.25 11.95 -22.90
N THR A 27 -2.16 12.59 -22.50
CA THR A 27 -1.08 11.87 -21.84
C THR A 27 -1.66 11.42 -20.50
N PRO A 28 -1.71 10.10 -20.21
CA PRO A 28 -1.86 9.68 -18.83
C PRO A 28 -0.73 10.37 -18.10
N LYS A 29 -1.04 11.29 -17.17
CA LYS A 29 -0.04 11.87 -16.28
C LYS A 29 0.72 10.69 -15.69
N LYS A 30 1.93 10.41 -16.21
CA LYS A 30 2.81 9.41 -15.65
C LYS A 30 3.06 9.90 -14.24
N GLN A 31 2.35 9.31 -13.28
CA GLN A 31 2.66 9.51 -11.88
C GLN A 31 4.14 9.19 -11.73
N PRO A 32 4.96 10.13 -11.24
CA PRO A 32 6.39 9.91 -11.16
C PRO A 32 6.62 8.65 -10.31
N LYS A 33 7.40 7.72 -10.84
CA LYS A 33 7.80 6.47 -10.17
C LYS A 33 8.81 6.82 -9.07
N ILE A 34 8.35 7.49 -8.02
CA ILE A 34 9.17 7.86 -6.87
C ILE A 34 9.06 6.72 -5.86
N SER A 35 9.78 5.63 -6.09
CA SER A 35 10.02 4.63 -5.06
C SER A 35 11.43 4.90 -4.51
N PRO A 36 11.59 5.61 -3.38
CA PRO A 36 12.89 5.73 -2.74
C PRO A 36 13.38 4.34 -2.36
N THR A 37 14.68 4.10 -2.40
CA THR A 37 15.27 2.83 -1.97
C THR A 37 15.49 2.86 -0.46
N PRO A 38 15.09 1.85 0.32
CA PRO A 38 15.45 1.79 1.72
C PRO A 38 16.97 1.57 1.82
N PRO A 39 17.68 2.24 2.73
CA PRO A 39 19.08 1.98 3.04
C PRO A 39 19.22 0.55 3.52
N LYS A 40 20.31 -0.07 3.09
CA LYS A 40 20.66 -1.43 3.47
C LYS A 40 20.80 -1.52 4.99
N LEU A 41 20.07 -2.43 5.62
CA LEU A 41 20.29 -2.77 7.02
C LEU A 41 21.66 -3.45 7.10
N GLY A 42 22.59 -2.85 7.84
CA GLY A 42 23.83 -3.54 8.18
C GLY A 42 23.49 -4.75 9.05
N LEU A 43 24.05 -5.92 8.71
CA LEU A 43 24.11 -7.05 9.64
C LEU A 43 24.74 -6.56 10.95
N VAL A 44 23.96 -6.49 12.03
CA VAL A 44 24.46 -6.05 13.33
C VAL A 44 25.32 -7.16 13.93
N GLY A 45 26.59 -7.17 13.54
CA GLY A 45 27.67 -7.69 14.37
C GLY A 45 28.00 -6.65 15.45
N SER A 46 27.72 -6.99 16.70
CA SER A 46 28.31 -6.45 17.93
C SER A 46 29.20 -5.21 17.78
N THR A 47 28.67 -4.01 18.05
CA THR A 47 29.35 -2.97 18.84
C THR A 47 28.30 -1.97 19.36
N GLY A 48 28.38 -1.65 20.65
CA GLY A 48 27.32 -1.02 21.43
C GLY A 48 26.98 0.41 21.02
N ALA A 49 25.83 0.58 20.37
CA ALA A 49 25.08 1.83 20.37
C ALA A 49 23.75 1.60 21.10
N THR A 50 23.71 1.98 22.37
CA THR A 50 22.51 1.99 23.21
C THR A 50 21.54 3.01 22.61
N VAL A 51 20.60 2.56 21.79
CA VAL A 51 19.46 3.38 21.37
C VAL A 51 18.49 3.40 22.55
N THR A 52 18.57 4.44 23.36
CA THR A 52 17.63 4.68 24.44
C THR A 52 16.27 5.03 23.82
N LEU A 53 15.38 4.05 23.75
CA LEU A 53 13.95 4.27 23.48
C LEU A 53 13.36 5.12 24.62
N PRO A 54 12.59 6.19 24.34
CA PRO A 54 11.92 6.93 25.40
C PRO A 54 10.83 6.06 26.00
N LEU A 55 11.04 5.65 27.25
CA LEU A 55 10.03 5.02 28.10
C LEU A 55 8.99 6.10 28.46
N LEU A 56 7.85 6.14 27.77
CA LEU A 56 6.73 6.99 28.20
C LEU A 56 5.97 6.29 29.33
N GLY A 57 6.21 6.77 30.55
CA GLY A 57 5.37 6.52 31.71
C GLY A 57 4.35 7.65 31.93
N SER A 58 3.10 7.24 32.13
CA SER A 58 2.02 7.90 32.87
C SER A 58 1.29 9.10 32.24
N SER A 59 0.02 8.87 31.84
CA SER A 59 -1.13 9.53 32.48
C SER A 59 -2.45 8.86 32.08
N ASP A 60 -3.38 8.86 33.03
CA ASP A 60 -4.68 8.18 33.06
C ASP A 60 -5.56 8.34 31.81
N GLY A 61 -6.16 7.21 31.41
CA GLY A 61 -7.24 7.17 30.43
C GLY A 61 -7.47 5.77 29.88
N ASN A 62 -8.20 4.93 30.63
CA ASN A 62 -8.78 3.65 30.19
C ASN A 62 -7.87 2.81 29.26
N LEU A 63 -6.82 2.20 29.83
CA LEU A 63 -5.99 1.21 29.15
C LEU A 63 -6.85 -0.01 28.83
N GLN A 64 -7.46 0.01 27.65
CA GLN A 64 -7.84 -1.21 26.96
C GLN A 64 -6.53 -1.98 26.81
N THR A 65 -6.36 -3.01 27.63
CA THR A 65 -5.20 -3.90 27.60
C THR A 65 -4.99 -4.32 26.16
N ASP A 66 -3.84 -3.94 25.61
CA ASP A 66 -3.51 -4.13 24.21
C ASP A 66 -3.31 -5.62 23.96
N ASP A 67 -4.41 -6.33 23.71
CA ASP A 67 -4.40 -7.79 23.57
C ASP A 67 -3.61 -8.14 22.30
N PRO A 68 -2.44 -8.81 22.43
CA PRO A 68 -1.60 -9.16 21.30
C PRO A 68 -2.32 -10.02 20.26
N SER A 69 -3.42 -10.71 20.62
CA SER A 69 -4.23 -11.46 19.65
C SER A 69 -4.96 -10.58 18.63
N ASN A 70 -5.04 -9.27 18.85
CA ASN A 70 -5.66 -8.33 17.90
C ASN A 70 -4.73 -7.92 16.76
N TYR A 71 -3.46 -8.32 16.81
CA TYR A 71 -2.46 -7.99 15.81
C TYR A 71 -2.15 -9.17 14.93
N ILE A 72 -1.76 -8.86 13.70
CA ILE A 72 -1.30 -9.80 12.69
C ILE A 72 -0.02 -9.29 12.03
N THR A 73 0.60 -10.16 11.25
CA THR A 73 1.50 -9.74 10.17
C THR A 73 0.90 -10.08 8.81
N ILE A 74 1.30 -9.31 7.80
CA ILE A 74 0.89 -9.54 6.41
C ILE A 74 2.11 -10.08 5.67
N MET A 75 2.14 -11.39 5.45
CA MET A 75 3.34 -12.12 5.02
C MET A 75 3.22 -12.57 3.56
N GLY A 76 4.23 -12.29 2.74
CA GLY A 76 4.34 -12.84 1.39
C GLY A 76 4.82 -14.29 1.39
N GLN A 77 4.72 -14.99 0.26
CA GLN A 77 5.19 -16.36 0.06
C GLN A 77 6.69 -16.55 0.32
N ASN A 78 7.48 -15.48 0.22
CA ASN A 78 8.91 -15.49 0.54
C ASN A 78 9.21 -15.25 2.04
N GLY A 79 8.19 -15.18 2.89
CA GLY A 79 8.32 -14.91 4.33
C GLY A 79 8.54 -13.44 4.68
N ALA A 80 8.64 -12.53 3.69
CA ALA A 80 8.74 -11.11 3.94
C ALA A 80 7.40 -10.55 4.44
N VAL A 81 7.42 -9.74 5.49
CA VAL A 81 6.22 -9.09 6.05
C VAL A 81 6.16 -7.63 5.64
N ILE A 82 4.95 -7.11 5.38
CA ILE A 82 4.74 -5.68 5.16
C ILE A 82 5.11 -4.92 6.44
N THR A 83 6.01 -3.95 6.33
CA THR A 83 6.46 -3.15 7.47
C THR A 83 6.71 -1.70 7.11
N VAL A 84 6.60 -0.85 8.12
CA VAL A 84 7.21 0.49 8.08
C VAL A 84 8.72 0.34 8.16
N TRP A 85 9.44 1.19 7.45
CA TRP A 85 10.90 1.30 7.54
C TRP A 85 11.29 2.72 8.01
N ALA A 86 10.90 3.75 7.26
CA ALA A 86 11.07 5.14 7.68
C ALA A 86 9.86 5.59 8.51
N LEU A 87 10.10 6.02 9.75
CA LEU A 87 9.04 6.27 10.75
C LEU A 87 8.17 7.52 10.47
N ALA A 88 8.67 8.46 9.68
CA ALA A 88 7.91 9.64 9.33
C ALA A 88 6.72 9.27 8.43
N LYS A 89 5.56 9.85 8.70
CA LYS A 89 4.34 9.63 7.91
C LYS A 89 4.59 9.91 6.42
N ARG A 90 3.79 9.27 5.58
CA ARG A 90 3.85 9.34 4.10
C ARG A 90 5.09 8.71 3.49
N ASN A 91 5.84 7.91 4.26
CA ASN A 91 6.88 7.05 3.73
C ASN A 91 6.33 5.72 3.24
N TRP A 92 7.06 5.14 2.29
CA TRP A 92 6.73 3.86 1.66
C TRP A 92 6.88 2.69 2.62
N LEU A 93 6.01 1.71 2.45
CA LEU A 93 6.13 0.41 3.12
C LEU A 93 6.92 -0.57 2.27
N TRP A 94 7.57 -1.50 2.95
CA TRP A 94 8.49 -2.48 2.36
C TRP A 94 8.17 -3.87 2.88
N GLY A 95 8.64 -4.89 2.17
CA GLY A 95 8.64 -6.27 2.67
C GLY A 95 9.99 -6.60 3.26
N TYR A 96 10.07 -6.99 4.54
CA TYR A 96 11.29 -7.53 5.13
C TYR A 96 11.02 -8.88 5.79
N ALA A 97 11.92 -9.85 5.65
CA ALA A 97 11.80 -11.07 6.42
C ALA A 97 11.99 -10.78 7.93
N PRO A 98 11.33 -11.53 8.83
CA PRO A 98 11.49 -11.34 10.26
C PRO A 98 12.95 -11.40 10.74
N ILE A 99 13.75 -12.27 10.12
CA ILE A 99 15.17 -12.46 10.43
C ILE A 99 16.01 -11.21 10.09
N ASP A 100 15.68 -10.51 9.02
CA ASP A 100 16.40 -9.31 8.56
C ASP A 100 15.90 -8.02 9.21
N SER A 101 14.79 -8.10 9.96
CA SER A 101 14.09 -6.95 10.53
C SER A 101 13.86 -7.06 12.03
N MET A 102 14.57 -7.93 12.75
CA MET A 102 14.38 -8.13 14.19
C MET A 102 14.40 -6.83 15.00
N SER A 103 15.27 -5.88 14.62
CA SER A 103 15.41 -4.57 15.27
C SER A 103 14.25 -3.60 15.02
N PHE A 104 13.31 -3.90 14.12
CA PHE A 104 12.19 -3.00 13.79
C PHE A 104 11.13 -2.98 14.88
N GLY A 105 11.10 -3.98 15.77
CA GLY A 105 10.10 -4.07 16.83
C GLY A 105 8.69 -4.23 16.26
N ASN A 106 7.74 -3.45 16.79
CA ASN A 106 6.30 -3.61 16.58
C ASN A 106 5.78 -2.86 15.35
N ILE A 107 6.61 -2.12 14.61
CA ILE A 107 6.21 -1.48 13.34
C ILE A 107 5.93 -2.48 12.21
N ARG A 108 6.19 -3.78 12.44
CA ARG A 108 5.92 -4.90 11.53
C ARG A 108 4.53 -5.52 11.72
N ASN A 109 3.84 -5.15 12.81
CA ASN A 109 2.55 -5.71 13.19
C ASN A 109 1.42 -4.73 12.87
N TRP A 110 0.27 -5.28 12.49
CA TRP A 110 -0.89 -4.53 12.05
C TRP A 110 -2.16 -5.05 12.71
N LYS A 111 -3.04 -4.14 13.11
CA LYS A 111 -4.42 -4.46 13.48
C LYS A 111 -5.29 -4.39 12.24
N ILE A 112 -6.11 -5.41 11.99
CA ILE A 112 -7.15 -5.35 10.96
C ILE A 112 -8.42 -4.80 11.61
N GLU A 113 -8.96 -3.72 11.05
CA GLU A 113 -10.27 -3.22 11.43
C GLU A 113 -11.20 -3.17 10.21
N ARG A 114 -12.49 -3.37 10.46
CA ARG A 114 -13.50 -3.12 9.43
C ARG A 114 -13.53 -1.64 9.11
N SER A 115 -13.60 -1.31 7.83
CA SER A 115 -13.83 0.07 7.42
C SER A 115 -15.31 0.45 7.54
N PHE A 116 -15.61 1.72 7.27
CA PHE A 116 -16.97 2.26 7.30
C PHE A 116 -17.89 1.59 6.26
N ARG A 117 -17.32 1.14 5.13
CA ARG A 117 -18.04 0.37 4.11
C ARG A 117 -18.04 -1.11 4.46
N ARG A 118 -19.17 -1.78 4.21
CA ARG A 118 -19.30 -3.23 4.40
C ARG A 118 -18.22 -3.95 3.57
N GLU A 119 -17.63 -4.97 4.18
CA GLU A 119 -16.62 -5.86 3.56
C GLU A 119 -15.25 -5.23 3.23
N HIS A 120 -15.01 -3.98 3.62
CA HIS A 120 -13.71 -3.34 3.47
C HIS A 120 -12.94 -3.37 4.78
N PHE A 121 -11.62 -3.39 4.69
CA PHE A 121 -10.72 -3.43 5.83
C PHE A 121 -9.67 -2.32 5.75
N ARG A 122 -9.21 -1.90 6.93
CA ARG A 122 -8.02 -1.05 7.10
C ARG A 122 -7.00 -1.78 7.96
N PHE A 123 -5.74 -1.41 7.78
CA PHE A 123 -4.61 -1.97 8.52
C PHE A 123 -3.94 -0.87 9.31
N ILE A 124 -3.95 -0.97 10.63
CA ILE A 124 -3.42 0.03 11.56
C ILE A 124 -2.12 -0.48 12.15
N ASN A 125 -1.04 0.28 12.03
CA ASN A 125 0.25 -0.10 12.57
C ASN A 125 0.20 -0.17 14.09
N GLN A 126 0.69 -1.25 14.68
CA GLN A 126 0.67 -1.45 16.14
C GLN A 126 1.39 -0.32 16.89
N GLN A 127 2.59 0.06 16.43
CA GLN A 127 3.44 1.00 17.15
C GLN A 127 3.15 2.46 16.79
N LEU A 128 2.83 2.75 15.53
CA LEU A 128 2.67 4.12 15.04
C LEU A 128 1.21 4.61 15.00
N GLY A 129 0.23 3.70 15.07
CA GLY A 129 -1.19 4.04 14.92
C GLY A 129 -1.57 4.58 13.53
N THR A 130 -0.66 4.52 12.55
CA THR A 130 -0.89 4.96 11.17
C THR A 130 -1.52 3.84 10.34
N CYS A 131 -2.29 4.21 9.31
CA CYS A 131 -2.95 3.27 8.42
C CYS A 131 -2.13 3.02 7.14
N ILE A 132 -2.19 1.81 6.61
CA ILE A 132 -1.75 1.54 5.23
C ILE A 132 -2.60 2.39 4.27
N HIS A 133 -1.93 3.04 3.32
CA HIS A 133 -2.53 3.98 2.37
C HIS A 133 -2.02 3.68 0.95
N ALA A 134 -2.93 3.37 0.03
CA ALA A 134 -2.62 3.22 -1.39
C ALA A 134 -2.23 4.57 -2.00
N TYR A 135 -1.00 4.69 -2.51
CA TYR A 135 -0.47 5.94 -3.02
C TYR A 135 0.45 5.72 -4.22
N GLY A 136 0.22 6.47 -5.31
CA GLY A 136 0.98 6.31 -6.53
C GLY A 136 0.96 4.86 -7.03
N ASN A 137 2.14 4.26 -7.15
CA ASN A 137 2.31 2.85 -7.59
C ASN A 137 2.63 1.88 -6.44
N GLY A 138 2.34 2.23 -5.19
CA GLY A 138 2.62 1.37 -4.04
C GLY A 138 1.76 1.74 -2.84
N ILE A 139 2.31 1.49 -1.65
CA ILE A 139 1.62 1.78 -0.39
C ILE A 139 2.55 2.55 0.55
N ILE A 140 1.97 3.49 1.28
CA ILE A 140 2.62 4.29 2.33
C ILE A 140 1.90 4.05 3.66
N HIS A 141 2.39 4.63 4.75
CA HIS A 141 1.62 4.80 5.98
C HIS A 141 1.33 6.27 6.27
N ASP A 142 0.10 6.60 6.69
CA ASP A 142 -0.29 7.97 7.05
C ASP A 142 -1.32 7.95 8.20
N ASN A 143 -1.77 9.13 8.66
CA ASN A 143 -2.85 9.23 9.63
C ASN A 143 -4.09 8.45 9.18
N CYS A 144 -4.67 7.66 10.08
CA CYS A 144 -5.92 6.97 9.79
C CYS A 144 -7.09 7.96 9.65
N ASP A 145 -7.84 7.85 8.56
CA ASP A 145 -9.08 8.59 8.32
C ASP A 145 -10.16 7.61 7.83
N PRO A 146 -11.24 7.38 8.59
CA PRO A 146 -12.29 6.45 8.22
C PRO A 146 -13.04 6.79 6.93
N LYS A 147 -12.90 8.01 6.41
CA LYS A 147 -13.54 8.48 5.19
C LYS A 147 -12.63 8.39 3.97
N ASN A 148 -11.35 8.05 4.17
CA ASN A 148 -10.37 8.00 3.09
C ASN A 148 -10.37 6.62 2.41
N LEU A 149 -10.88 6.58 1.16
CA LEU A 149 -10.96 5.34 0.37
C LEU A 149 -9.61 4.75 -0.01
N ASP A 150 -8.53 5.54 0.03
CA ASP A 150 -7.21 5.00 -0.23
C ASP A 150 -6.68 4.14 0.94
N GLN A 151 -7.34 4.17 2.10
CA GLN A 151 -7.05 3.32 3.26
C GLN A 151 -7.99 2.11 3.36
N ASP A 152 -8.90 1.97 2.38
CA ASP A 152 -9.82 0.84 2.27
C ASP A 152 -9.25 -0.24 1.35
N PHE A 153 -9.25 -1.47 1.85
CA PHE A 153 -8.80 -2.65 1.13
C PHE A 153 -9.84 -3.77 1.16
N LEU A 154 -9.94 -4.48 0.03
CA LEU A 154 -10.67 -5.73 -0.09
C LEU A 154 -9.71 -6.90 0.06
N LEU A 155 -10.10 -7.89 0.85
CA LEU A 155 -9.39 -9.16 0.99
C LEU A 155 -10.10 -10.19 0.12
N LEU A 156 -9.46 -10.61 -0.97
CA LEU A 156 -10.02 -11.58 -1.91
C LEU A 156 -9.39 -12.95 -1.60
N PRO A 157 -10.13 -13.89 -1.00
CA PRO A 157 -9.58 -15.18 -0.60
C PRO A 157 -9.21 -16.02 -1.83
N THR A 158 -8.15 -16.81 -1.68
CA THR A 158 -7.75 -17.84 -2.66
C THR A 158 -8.08 -19.23 -2.12
N SER A 159 -7.94 -20.25 -2.97
CA SER A 159 -8.17 -21.66 -2.59
C SER A 159 -7.13 -22.23 -1.63
N ASN A 160 -5.96 -21.59 -1.49
CA ASN A 160 -4.87 -22.04 -0.61
C ASN A 160 -4.81 -21.26 0.71
N GLY A 161 -5.85 -20.50 1.06
CA GLY A 161 -5.93 -19.73 2.31
C GLY A 161 -5.12 -18.43 2.30
N ALA A 162 -4.47 -18.08 1.19
CA ALA A 162 -3.92 -16.75 0.98
C ALA A 162 -5.04 -15.75 0.61
N VAL A 163 -4.67 -14.48 0.55
CA VAL A 163 -5.54 -13.40 0.08
C VAL A 163 -4.81 -12.53 -0.94
N PHE A 164 -5.55 -12.02 -1.92
CA PHE A 164 -5.15 -10.80 -2.61
C PHE A 164 -5.64 -9.60 -1.79
N ILE A 165 -4.80 -8.58 -1.65
CA ILE A 165 -5.16 -7.33 -0.97
C ILE A 165 -5.34 -6.27 -2.04
N LYS A 166 -6.60 -5.92 -2.33
CA LYS A 166 -6.97 -4.97 -3.39
C LYS A 166 -7.29 -3.60 -2.79
N SER A 167 -6.57 -2.56 -3.23
CA SER A 167 -6.93 -1.17 -2.95
C SER A 167 -8.30 -0.85 -3.54
N VAL A 168 -9.21 -0.33 -2.73
CA VAL A 168 -10.55 0.07 -3.16
C VAL A 168 -10.48 1.29 -4.06
N SER A 169 -9.67 2.30 -3.71
CA SER A 169 -9.58 3.54 -4.48
C SER A 169 -8.95 3.36 -5.87
N GLN A 170 -7.95 2.48 -5.99
CA GLN A 170 -7.22 2.28 -7.25
C GLN A 170 -7.65 1.03 -8.03
N GLY A 171 -8.37 0.11 -7.40
CA GLY A 171 -8.74 -1.16 -8.02
C GLY A 171 -7.55 -2.09 -8.32
N ARG A 172 -6.39 -1.86 -7.69
CA ARG A 172 -5.13 -2.58 -7.90
C ARG A 172 -4.74 -3.39 -6.67
N CYS A 173 -4.03 -4.48 -6.87
CA CYS A 173 -3.58 -5.39 -5.82
C CYS A 173 -2.16 -5.06 -5.35
N ILE A 174 -1.93 -5.20 -4.04
CA ILE A 174 -0.60 -5.11 -3.44
C ILE A 174 0.24 -6.26 -4.00
N THR A 175 1.34 -5.88 -4.64
CA THR A 175 2.21 -6.72 -5.44
C THR A 175 3.64 -6.60 -4.93
N TYR A 176 4.38 -7.71 -4.89
CA TYR A 176 5.76 -7.75 -4.42
C TYR A 176 6.61 -8.67 -5.30
N ASN A 177 7.94 -8.59 -5.18
CA ASN A 177 8.88 -9.49 -5.85
C ASN A 177 9.41 -10.57 -4.89
N PRO A 178 8.91 -11.83 -4.93
CA PRO A 178 9.35 -12.88 -4.00
C PRO A 178 10.87 -13.08 -3.96
N VAL A 179 11.50 -13.08 -5.14
CA VAL A 179 12.95 -13.13 -5.28
C VAL A 179 13.50 -11.70 -5.32
N SER A 180 14.43 -11.41 -4.41
CA SER A 180 15.13 -10.14 -4.31
C SER A 180 16.63 -10.37 -4.12
N THR A 181 17.45 -9.47 -4.65
CA THR A 181 18.91 -9.45 -4.39
C THR A 181 19.27 -8.57 -3.19
N THR A 182 18.27 -8.00 -2.53
CA THR A 182 18.39 -7.19 -1.32
C THR A 182 17.67 -7.87 -0.16
N ASP A 183 17.93 -7.43 1.06
CA ASP A 183 17.30 -7.96 2.29
C ASP A 183 15.82 -7.55 2.43
N TYR A 184 15.24 -7.00 1.37
CA TYR A 184 13.87 -6.51 1.32
C TYR A 184 13.25 -6.79 -0.04
N THR A 185 11.93 -6.77 -0.04
CA THR A 185 11.09 -6.82 -1.24
C THR A 185 10.43 -5.47 -1.48
N THR A 186 10.40 -5.05 -2.74
CA THR A 186 9.69 -3.83 -3.14
C THR A 186 8.19 -4.11 -3.19
N ILE A 187 7.40 -3.25 -2.54
CA ILE A 187 5.94 -3.33 -2.58
C ILE A 187 5.39 -2.30 -3.55
N THR A 188 4.55 -2.76 -4.47
CA THR A 188 3.89 -1.94 -5.47
C THR A 188 2.40 -2.26 -5.53
N LEU A 189 1.66 -1.51 -6.32
CA LEU A 189 0.30 -1.83 -6.73
C LEU A 189 0.32 -2.25 -8.20
N ASP A 190 -0.47 -3.24 -8.60
CA ASP A 190 -0.60 -3.66 -9.99
C ASP A 190 -2.00 -4.23 -10.25
N THR A 191 -2.36 -4.46 -11.51
CA THR A 191 -3.61 -5.16 -11.88
C THR A 191 -3.67 -6.51 -11.17
N CYS A 192 -4.80 -6.77 -10.50
CA CYS A 192 -5.04 -8.03 -9.81
C CYS A 192 -5.13 -9.20 -10.80
N SER A 193 -4.24 -10.18 -10.70
CA SER A 193 -4.22 -11.36 -11.57
C SER A 193 -3.52 -12.54 -10.91
N ASP A 194 -4.21 -13.66 -10.85
CA ASP A 194 -3.69 -14.97 -10.44
C ASP A 194 -2.87 -15.68 -11.54
N LYS A 195 -3.00 -15.24 -12.80
CA LYS A 195 -2.32 -15.85 -13.96
C LYS A 195 -0.86 -15.43 -14.13
N ASN A 196 -0.44 -14.35 -13.49
CA ASN A 196 0.88 -13.73 -13.68
C ASN A 196 1.76 -13.78 -12.42
N ILE A 197 1.55 -14.79 -11.58
CA ILE A 197 2.40 -15.04 -10.42
C ILE A 197 3.70 -15.69 -10.88
N THR A 198 4.83 -15.06 -10.53
CA THR A 198 6.18 -15.43 -10.93
C THR A 198 7.15 -15.13 -9.79
N PRO A 199 8.40 -15.64 -9.83
CA PRO A 199 9.42 -15.32 -8.83
C PRO A 199 9.72 -13.81 -8.69
N LEU A 200 9.38 -12.99 -9.68
CA LEU A 200 9.61 -11.54 -9.68
C LEU A 200 8.33 -10.72 -9.46
N LYS A 201 7.17 -11.38 -9.37
CA LYS A 201 5.87 -10.73 -9.23
C LYS A 201 4.87 -11.69 -8.60
N ASP A 202 4.44 -11.37 -7.39
CA ASP A 202 3.40 -12.08 -6.67
C ASP A 202 2.47 -11.07 -5.99
N GLN A 203 1.25 -11.49 -5.71
CA GLN A 203 0.18 -10.67 -5.15
C GLN A 203 -0.59 -11.39 -4.03
N THR A 204 -0.16 -12.61 -3.67
CA THR A 204 -0.76 -13.41 -2.61
C THR A 204 -0.06 -13.15 -1.29
N TRP A 205 -0.87 -12.94 -0.26
CA TRP A 205 -0.44 -12.63 1.10
C TRP A 205 -1.13 -13.57 2.09
N TYR A 206 -0.41 -13.95 3.14
CA TYR A 206 -0.94 -14.69 4.28
C TYR A 206 -1.17 -13.72 5.44
N LEU A 207 -2.31 -13.85 6.11
CA LEU A 207 -2.58 -13.15 7.36
C LEU A 207 -2.08 -14.06 8.49
N THR A 208 -0.89 -13.74 9.01
CA THR A 208 -0.15 -14.60 9.94
C THR A 208 -0.16 -14.02 11.36
N PRO A 209 0.16 -14.84 12.39
CA PRO A 209 0.35 -14.33 13.74
C PRO A 209 1.30 -13.12 13.80
N PRO A 210 1.14 -12.23 14.79
CA PRO A 210 2.02 -11.09 14.96
C PRO A 210 3.43 -11.56 15.36
N LEU A 211 4.46 -10.76 15.06
CA LEU A 211 5.84 -11.03 15.46
C LEU A 211 6.08 -10.60 16.90
N LEU A 212 5.38 -11.27 17.82
CA LEU A 212 5.41 -11.03 19.27
C LEU A 212 5.73 -12.33 20.01
N PRO A 213 6.26 -12.27 21.24
CA PRO A 213 6.34 -13.45 22.09
C PRO A 213 4.97 -14.10 22.26
N ALA A 214 4.89 -15.40 21.99
CA ALA A 214 3.68 -16.18 22.17
C ALA A 214 3.68 -16.83 23.56
N ASN A 215 2.60 -16.64 24.32
CA ASN A 215 2.38 -17.34 25.57
C ASN A 215 1.43 -18.52 25.33
N PRO A 216 1.83 -19.77 25.65
CA PRO A 216 0.93 -20.91 25.52
C PRO A 216 -0.25 -20.74 26.49
N GLN A 217 -1.46 -20.93 25.99
CA GLN A 217 -2.64 -20.98 26.87
C GLN A 217 -2.64 -22.31 27.61
N THR A 218 -2.62 -22.25 28.94
CA THR A 218 -2.87 -23.42 29.78
C THR A 218 -4.39 -23.63 29.83
N LEU A 219 -4.84 -24.75 29.27
CA LEU A 219 -6.24 -25.19 29.30
C LEU A 219 -6.56 -25.91 30.61
#